data_AF-A0A937TN90-F1
#
_entry.id   AF-A0A937TN90-F1
#
_cell.length_a   1.000
_cell.length_b   1.000
_cell.length_c   1.000
_cell.angle_alpha   90.00
_cell.angle_beta   90.00
_cell.angle_gamma   90.00
#
_symmetry.space_group_name_H-M   'P 1'
#
loop_
_entity.id
_entity.type
_entity.pdbx_description
1 polymer ?
#
loop_
_entity_poly.entity_id
_entity_poly.type
_entity_poly.pdbx_seq_one_letter_code
_entity_poly.pdbx_strand_id
1 'polypeptide(L)'
;MKILHFADLHLGVETYGHTDPTTGLSTRLIDFLASLDKVVDYAIENTVDLVIFCGDAYKTREPTQTQQREFARRINRLSSNDIPIFLLVGNHDLPNAIGRATSTEIFDTLSVKNVFVSNRPDIYKIPTRSGTVQVASLPWLRRSVLLSREETKNLDFEQMKEKLQQALTSAIEINISKLDPKLPAVLAAHAWVAGSQIGTEKQMTIGQEHVLLLSSVANPAFDYIALGHIHRHQVLSENPPVVYAGSLARLDFGDEADEKGFYLVDIEPGKAGGQREVSFEFHPVEGRRFLTIEAALEAEDSDPT
;
A
#
# COMPACT_ATOMS: atom_id res chain seq x y z
N MET A 1 -20.32 0.72 5.72
CA MET A 1 -19.24 -0.21 6.13
C MET A 1 -17.95 0.56 6.07
N LYS A 2 -17.24 0.67 7.20
CA LYS A 2 -16.04 1.48 7.34
C LYS A 2 -14.77 0.69 7.05
N ILE A 3 -14.06 1.04 6.00
CA ILE A 3 -12.79 0.43 5.61
C ILE A 3 -11.67 1.46 5.79
N LEU A 4 -10.63 1.10 6.52
CA LEU A 4 -9.41 1.91 6.60
C LEU A 4 -8.41 1.43 5.55
N HIS A 5 -7.90 2.33 4.72
CA HIS A 5 -6.92 2.04 3.69
C HIS A 5 -5.61 2.80 3.92
N PHE A 6 -4.50 2.08 4.07
CA PHE A 6 -3.15 2.65 4.12
C PHE A 6 -2.13 1.77 3.38
N ALA A 7 -0.94 2.30 3.07
CA ALA A 7 0.09 1.60 2.31
C ALA A 7 1.51 2.10 2.64
N ASP A 8 2.52 1.48 2.03
CA ASP A 8 3.87 2.03 1.87
C ASP A 8 4.51 2.47 3.20
N LEU A 9 4.51 1.55 4.19
CA LEU A 9 5.07 1.81 5.52
C LEU A 9 6.59 1.93 5.50
N HIS A 10 7.26 1.06 4.73
CA HIS A 10 8.72 0.98 4.67
C HIS A 10 9.43 1.00 6.04
N LEU A 11 8.96 0.19 7.00
CA LEU A 11 9.64 0.07 8.29
C LEU A 11 11.12 -0.31 8.09
N GLY A 12 12.01 0.46 8.73
CA GLY A 12 13.45 0.34 8.53
C GLY A 12 14.08 1.43 7.64
N VAL A 13 13.31 2.43 7.20
CA VAL A 13 13.91 3.69 6.75
C VAL A 13 14.55 4.40 7.94
N GLU A 14 15.87 4.61 7.85
CA GLU A 14 16.66 5.24 8.91
C GLU A 14 17.36 6.54 8.45
N THR A 15 17.22 6.90 7.17
CA THR A 15 17.75 8.15 6.62
C THR A 15 17.20 9.36 7.36
N TYR A 16 18.08 10.35 7.58
CA TYR A 16 17.77 11.56 8.35
C TYR A 16 17.40 11.26 9.82
N GLY A 17 17.85 10.12 10.34
CA GLY A 17 17.72 9.68 11.72
C GLY A 17 19.04 9.61 12.46
N HIS A 18 18.94 9.35 13.75
CA HIS A 18 20.05 9.00 14.63
C HIS A 18 19.54 7.98 15.66
N THR A 19 20.45 7.35 16.39
CA THR A 19 20.06 6.42 17.47
C THR A 19 19.50 7.19 18.64
N ASP A 20 18.28 6.85 19.05
CA ASP A 20 17.68 7.34 20.28
C ASP A 20 18.40 6.70 21.50
N PRO A 21 18.94 7.50 22.42
CA PRO A 21 19.76 6.99 23.52
C PRO A 21 18.95 6.20 24.57
N THR A 22 17.63 6.36 24.60
CA THR A 22 16.75 5.70 25.58
C THR A 22 16.34 4.31 25.11
N THR A 23 15.97 4.19 23.84
CA THR A 23 15.43 2.97 23.23
C THR A 23 16.48 2.18 22.46
N GLY A 24 17.58 2.81 22.06
CA GLY A 24 18.60 2.23 21.18
C GLY A 24 18.14 2.05 19.74
N LEU A 25 16.97 2.55 19.37
CA LEU A 25 16.41 2.44 18.01
C LEU A 25 16.69 3.70 17.19
N SER A 26 16.65 3.58 15.86
CA SER A 26 16.64 4.77 15.01
C SER A 26 15.43 5.65 15.33
N THR A 27 15.65 6.95 15.54
CA THR A 27 14.57 7.92 15.73
C THR A 27 13.60 7.94 14.56
N ARG A 28 14.05 7.56 13.35
CA ARG A 28 13.17 7.41 12.21
C ARG A 28 12.26 6.21 12.37
N LEU A 29 12.79 5.05 12.75
CA LEU A 29 11.94 3.90 13.05
C LEU A 29 10.87 4.25 14.08
N ILE A 30 11.22 5.02 15.13
CA ILE A 30 10.25 5.51 16.11
C ILE A 30 9.16 6.38 15.46
N ASP A 31 9.52 7.32 14.57
CA ASP A 31 8.53 8.13 13.84
C ASP A 31 7.55 7.26 13.04
N PHE A 32 8.04 6.29 12.26
CA PHE A 32 7.19 5.43 11.44
C PHE A 32 6.27 4.57 12.30
N LEU A 33 6.79 4.05 13.43
CA LEU A 33 5.99 3.29 14.38
C LEU A 33 4.92 4.15 15.04
N ALA A 34 5.22 5.41 15.37
CA ALA A 34 4.24 6.35 15.91
C ALA A 34 3.14 6.69 14.88
N SER A 35 3.50 6.87 13.60
CA SER A 35 2.51 7.03 12.54
C SER A 35 1.61 5.80 12.41
N LEU A 36 2.18 4.59 12.45
CA LEU A 36 1.39 3.35 12.40
C LEU A 36 0.52 3.17 13.65
N ASP A 37 1.02 3.57 14.83
CA ASP A 37 0.23 3.56 16.06
C ASP A 37 -1.02 4.45 15.92
N LYS A 38 -0.90 5.66 15.37
CA LYS A 38 -2.06 6.54 15.10
C LYS A 38 -3.10 5.87 14.19
N VAL A 39 -2.68 5.15 13.16
CA VAL A 39 -3.60 4.42 12.27
C VAL A 39 -4.32 3.29 13.02
N VAL A 40 -3.58 2.51 13.81
CA VAL A 40 -4.13 1.39 14.59
C VAL A 40 -5.07 1.90 15.68
N ASP A 41 -4.70 2.98 16.37
CA ASP A 41 -5.52 3.63 17.39
C ASP A 41 -6.82 4.13 16.77
N TYR A 42 -6.74 4.85 15.65
CA TYR A 42 -7.90 5.33 14.91
C TYR A 42 -8.83 4.19 14.50
N ALA A 43 -8.28 3.08 13.98
CA ALA A 43 -9.05 1.91 13.57
C ALA A 43 -9.86 1.33 14.73
N ILE A 44 -9.25 1.23 15.91
CA ILE A 44 -9.87 0.69 17.12
C ILE A 44 -10.92 1.67 17.67
N GLU A 45 -10.54 2.94 17.85
CA GLU A 45 -11.40 3.99 18.42
C GLU A 45 -12.64 4.25 17.57
N ASN A 46 -12.51 4.21 16.24
CA ASN A 46 -13.62 4.47 15.32
C ASN A 46 -14.35 3.20 14.90
N THR A 47 -13.99 2.05 15.45
CA THR A 47 -14.59 0.74 15.15
C THR A 47 -14.65 0.49 13.65
N VAL A 48 -13.51 0.50 12.96
CA VAL A 48 -13.47 0.22 11.51
C VAL A 48 -13.73 -1.27 11.25
N ASP A 49 -14.48 -1.57 10.18
CA ASP A 49 -14.96 -2.91 9.84
C ASP A 49 -13.88 -3.78 9.20
N LEU A 50 -12.94 -3.15 8.50
CA LEU A 50 -11.81 -3.80 7.84
C LEU A 50 -10.67 -2.79 7.72
N VAL A 51 -9.45 -3.27 7.92
CA VAL A 51 -8.23 -2.55 7.56
C VAL A 51 -7.62 -3.19 6.31
N ILE A 52 -7.33 -2.40 5.28
CA ILE A 52 -6.63 -2.81 4.07
C ILE A 52 -5.25 -2.14 4.06
N PHE A 53 -4.21 -2.98 4.05
CA PHE A 53 -2.83 -2.56 3.89
C PHE A 53 -2.33 -2.94 2.50
N CYS A 54 -2.07 -1.94 1.65
CA CYS A 54 -1.69 -2.15 0.25
C CYS A 54 -0.17 -2.26 0.01
N GLY A 55 0.53 -3.01 0.86
CA GLY A 55 1.91 -3.46 0.61
C GLY A 55 3.01 -2.51 1.05
N ASP A 56 4.24 -3.03 0.98
CA ASP A 56 5.49 -2.42 1.40
C ASP A 56 5.57 -2.16 2.91
N ALA A 57 5.46 -3.25 3.67
CA ALA A 57 5.55 -3.19 5.14
C ALA A 57 6.94 -2.73 5.58
N TYR A 58 7.99 -3.14 4.86
CA TYR A 58 9.38 -2.92 5.22
C TYR A 58 10.16 -2.19 4.12
N LYS A 59 11.23 -1.50 4.52
CA LYS A 59 12.14 -0.85 3.55
C LYS A 59 12.94 -1.88 2.75
N THR A 60 13.25 -3.02 3.36
CA THR A 60 14.08 -4.06 2.75
C THR A 60 13.35 -5.40 2.77
N ARG A 61 13.79 -6.29 1.88
CA ARG A 61 13.28 -7.67 1.74
C ARG A 61 13.64 -8.57 2.93
N GLU A 62 14.56 -8.12 3.78
CA GLU A 62 15.09 -8.84 4.93
C GLU A 62 14.99 -7.93 6.16
N PRO A 63 13.78 -7.74 6.71
CA PRO A 63 13.59 -6.88 7.88
C PRO A 63 14.21 -7.49 9.13
N THR A 64 14.69 -6.63 10.02
CA THR A 64 15.28 -7.07 11.30
C THR A 64 14.23 -7.69 12.22
N GLN A 65 14.66 -8.49 13.19
CA GLN A 65 13.75 -9.09 14.18
C GLN A 65 12.98 -8.01 14.95
N THR A 66 13.61 -6.87 15.21
CA THR A 66 12.96 -5.72 15.85
C THR A 66 11.86 -5.14 14.97
N GLN A 67 12.11 -4.91 13.68
CA GLN A 67 11.09 -4.40 12.75
C GLN A 67 9.91 -5.38 12.64
N GLN A 68 10.19 -6.67 12.51
CA GLN A 68 9.16 -7.72 12.46
C GLN A 68 8.31 -7.75 13.73
N ARG A 69 8.95 -7.71 14.91
CA ARG A 69 8.25 -7.66 16.20
C ARG A 69 7.35 -6.44 16.31
N GLU A 70 7.85 -5.27 15.93
CA GLU A 70 7.09 -4.01 16.06
C GLU A 70 5.91 -3.94 15.09
N PHE A 71 6.05 -4.44 13.87
CA PHE A 71 4.93 -4.61 12.95
C PHE A 71 3.90 -5.60 13.51
N ALA A 72 4.36 -6.80 13.91
CA ALA A 72 3.49 -7.85 14.45
C ALA A 72 2.72 -7.41 15.69
N ARG A 73 3.32 -6.59 16.57
CA ARG A 73 2.64 -6.01 17.73
C ARG A 73 1.39 -5.23 17.30
N ARG A 74 1.50 -4.41 16.26
CA ARG A 74 0.42 -3.54 15.76
C ARG A 74 -0.67 -4.31 15.02
N ILE A 75 -0.27 -5.31 14.21
CA ILE A 75 -1.22 -6.27 13.61
C ILE A 75 -1.99 -7.03 14.69
N ASN A 76 -1.30 -7.47 15.75
CA ASN A 76 -1.93 -8.17 16.86
C ASN A 76 -2.92 -7.27 17.63
N ARG A 77 -2.66 -5.96 17.74
CA ARG A 77 -3.61 -5.02 18.36
C ARG A 77 -4.94 -4.97 17.60
N LEU A 78 -4.90 -4.91 16.26
CA LEU A 78 -6.11 -4.95 15.42
C LEU A 78 -6.85 -6.29 15.55
N SER A 79 -6.10 -7.40 15.41
CA SER A 79 -6.64 -8.76 15.53
C SER A 79 -7.30 -9.00 16.91
N SER A 80 -6.66 -8.56 17.99
CA SER A 80 -7.16 -8.71 19.37
C SER A 80 -8.41 -7.86 19.66
N ASN A 81 -8.68 -6.84 18.84
CA ASN A 81 -9.90 -6.04 18.89
C ASN A 81 -10.94 -6.48 17.85
N ASP A 82 -10.81 -7.70 17.31
CA ASP A 82 -11.72 -8.28 16.32
C ASP A 82 -11.88 -7.42 15.05
N ILE A 83 -10.83 -6.69 14.66
CA ILE A 83 -10.77 -5.93 13.42
C ILE A 83 -10.02 -6.77 12.38
N PRO A 84 -10.70 -7.25 11.32
CA PRO A 84 -10.06 -7.87 10.18
C PRO A 84 -9.01 -6.96 9.55
N ILE A 85 -7.87 -7.55 9.18
CA ILE A 85 -6.84 -6.88 8.40
C ILE A 85 -6.44 -7.71 7.19
N PHE A 86 -6.46 -7.05 6.03
CA PHE A 86 -5.98 -7.58 4.77
C PHE A 86 -4.61 -7.01 4.44
N LEU A 87 -3.59 -7.87 4.43
CA LEU A 87 -2.19 -7.56 4.14
C LEU A 87 -1.86 -7.94 2.70
N LEU A 88 -1.75 -6.96 1.82
CA LEU A 88 -1.24 -7.16 0.47
C LEU A 88 0.28 -7.14 0.47
N VAL A 89 0.92 -7.99 -0.33
CA VAL A 89 2.38 -8.02 -0.50
C VAL A 89 2.82 -7.00 -1.55
N GLY A 90 3.70 -6.07 -1.16
CA GLY A 90 4.34 -5.09 -2.06
C GLY A 90 5.66 -5.58 -2.67
N ASN A 91 6.34 -4.74 -3.44
CA ASN A 91 7.60 -5.10 -4.11
C ASN A 91 8.80 -5.20 -3.15
N HIS A 92 8.78 -4.44 -2.04
CA HIS A 92 9.81 -4.51 -0.99
C HIS A 92 9.63 -5.72 -0.07
N ASP A 93 8.45 -6.32 -0.04
CA ASP A 93 8.12 -7.49 0.78
C ASP A 93 8.52 -8.83 0.14
N LEU A 94 8.86 -8.82 -1.16
CA LEU A 94 9.19 -10.01 -1.93
C LEU A 94 10.68 -10.37 -1.81
N PRO A 95 11.05 -11.60 -1.42
CA PRO A 95 12.44 -12.02 -1.35
C PRO A 95 13.09 -12.13 -2.73
N ASN A 96 14.43 -11.97 -2.75
CA ASN A 96 15.25 -12.12 -3.96
C ASN A 96 15.17 -13.51 -4.59
N ALA A 97 15.07 -14.56 -3.75
CA ALA A 97 15.07 -15.95 -4.19
C ALA A 97 13.65 -16.50 -4.34
N ILE A 98 13.44 -17.31 -5.38
CA ILE A 98 12.22 -18.10 -5.56
C ILE A 98 12.13 -19.13 -4.41
N GLY A 99 10.93 -19.34 -3.87
CA GLY A 99 10.68 -20.31 -2.80
C GLY A 99 10.98 -19.81 -1.38
N ARG A 100 11.57 -18.62 -1.21
CA ARG A 100 11.61 -17.95 0.09
C ARG A 100 10.25 -17.30 0.39
N ALA A 101 9.89 -17.30 1.67
CA ALA A 101 8.70 -16.65 2.19
C ALA A 101 8.75 -15.13 2.04
N THR A 102 7.60 -14.48 1.89
CA THR A 102 7.52 -13.01 1.95
C THR A 102 7.71 -12.51 3.39
N SER A 103 8.06 -11.22 3.53
CA SER A 103 8.24 -10.58 4.85
C SER A 103 6.97 -10.62 5.73
N THR A 104 5.80 -10.81 5.13
CA THR A 104 4.48 -10.83 5.79
C THR A 104 3.83 -12.22 5.80
N GLU A 105 4.41 -13.24 5.15
CA GLU A 105 3.85 -14.60 5.05
C GLU A 105 3.70 -15.29 6.41
N ILE A 106 4.49 -14.87 7.40
CA ILE A 106 4.44 -15.41 8.75
C ILE A 106 3.06 -15.27 9.40
N PHE A 107 2.29 -14.23 9.08
CA PHE A 107 0.95 -14.04 9.65
C PHE A 107 -0.06 -15.08 9.16
N ASP A 108 0.06 -15.51 7.90
CA ASP A 108 -0.74 -16.59 7.33
C ASP A 108 -0.27 -17.95 7.86
N THR A 109 1.05 -18.16 7.92
CA THR A 109 1.67 -19.39 8.45
C THR A 109 1.26 -19.67 9.91
N LEU A 110 1.21 -18.63 10.74
CA LEU A 110 0.75 -18.72 12.13
C LEU A 110 -0.78 -18.76 12.25
N SER A 111 -1.51 -18.58 11.14
CA SER A 111 -2.97 -18.51 11.09
C SER A 111 -3.53 -17.51 12.10
N VAL A 112 -2.94 -16.31 12.14
CA VAL A 112 -3.36 -15.26 13.08
C VAL A 112 -4.82 -14.90 12.80
N LYS A 113 -5.66 -14.96 13.84
CA LYS A 113 -7.09 -14.68 13.75
C LYS A 113 -7.32 -13.33 13.06
N ASN A 114 -8.28 -13.29 12.13
CA ASN A 114 -8.67 -12.06 11.43
C ASN A 114 -7.55 -11.39 10.62
N VAL A 115 -6.44 -12.07 10.32
CA VAL A 115 -5.38 -11.58 9.45
C VAL A 115 -5.38 -12.38 8.15
N PHE A 116 -5.49 -11.68 7.02
CA PHE A 116 -5.52 -12.26 5.68
C PHE A 116 -4.30 -11.75 4.93
N VAL A 117 -3.44 -12.64 4.41
CA VAL A 117 -2.25 -12.23 3.64
C VAL A 117 -2.42 -12.65 2.19
N SER A 118 -2.14 -11.73 1.28
CA SER A 118 -2.24 -12.00 -0.16
C SER A 118 -0.93 -11.70 -0.89
N ASN A 119 -0.31 -12.76 -1.42
CA ASN A 119 0.90 -12.72 -2.25
C ASN A 119 0.67 -13.11 -3.72
N ARG A 120 -0.59 -13.39 -4.10
CA ARG A 120 -1.04 -13.69 -5.47
C ARG A 120 -2.41 -13.06 -5.74
N PRO A 121 -2.79 -12.86 -7.02
CA PRO A 121 -4.16 -12.44 -7.35
C PRO A 121 -5.19 -13.49 -6.96
N ASP A 122 -6.16 -13.10 -6.15
CA ASP A 122 -7.28 -13.94 -5.70
C ASP A 122 -8.43 -13.07 -5.17
N ILE A 123 -9.53 -13.69 -4.71
CA ILE A 123 -10.64 -13.01 -4.04
C ILE A 123 -10.82 -13.55 -2.63
N TYR A 124 -10.81 -12.65 -1.66
CA TYR A 124 -11.00 -12.97 -0.25
C TYR A 124 -12.38 -12.47 0.19
N LYS A 125 -13.23 -13.38 0.67
CA LYS A 125 -14.50 -13.02 1.32
C LYS A 125 -14.25 -12.83 2.81
N ILE A 126 -14.18 -11.59 3.25
CA ILE A 126 -13.83 -11.22 4.63
C ILE A 126 -15.12 -10.90 5.39
N PRO A 127 -15.49 -11.69 6.41
CA PRO A 127 -16.58 -11.33 7.31
C PRO A 127 -16.19 -10.11 8.14
N THR A 128 -17.04 -9.10 8.15
CA THR A 128 -16.93 -7.93 9.03
C THR A 128 -18.20 -7.80 9.87
N ARG A 129 -18.19 -6.92 10.87
CA ARG A 129 -19.41 -6.65 11.67
C ARG A 129 -20.53 -6.01 10.85
N SER A 130 -20.21 -5.35 9.74
CA SER A 130 -21.18 -4.72 8.83
C SER A 130 -21.55 -5.60 7.62
N GLY A 131 -21.18 -6.88 7.65
CA GLY A 131 -21.42 -7.84 6.56
C GLY A 131 -20.13 -8.30 5.88
N THR A 132 -20.26 -9.22 4.93
CA THR A 132 -19.10 -9.75 4.20
C THR A 132 -18.69 -8.82 3.07
N VAL A 133 -17.40 -8.54 2.93
CA VAL A 133 -16.80 -7.79 1.81
C VAL A 133 -15.87 -8.70 1.01
N GLN A 134 -15.82 -8.48 -0.31
CA GLN A 134 -14.91 -9.16 -1.22
C GLN A 134 -13.70 -8.28 -1.47
N VAL A 135 -12.51 -8.74 -1.11
CA VAL A 135 -11.25 -8.08 -1.47
C VAL A 135 -10.63 -8.85 -2.61
N ALA A 136 -10.69 -8.28 -3.82
CA ALA A 136 -9.91 -8.76 -4.94
C ALA A 136 -8.49 -8.24 -4.80
N SER A 137 -7.50 -9.12 -4.88
CA SER A 137 -6.11 -8.77 -4.66
C SER A 137 -5.32 -8.68 -5.95
N LEU A 138 -4.40 -7.73 -6.02
CA LEU A 138 -3.39 -7.62 -7.06
C LEU A 138 -2.04 -7.22 -6.42
N PRO A 139 -1.35 -8.17 -5.78
CA PRO A 139 -0.05 -7.91 -5.16
C PRO A 139 1.01 -7.71 -6.24
N TRP A 140 2.19 -7.23 -5.83
CA TRP A 140 3.27 -7.00 -6.78
C TRP A 140 3.69 -8.28 -7.50
N LEU A 141 3.72 -8.24 -8.84
CA LEU A 141 4.08 -9.39 -9.64
C LEU A 141 5.60 -9.52 -9.80
N ARG A 142 6.15 -10.66 -9.38
CA ARG A 142 7.57 -10.99 -9.60
C ARG A 142 7.83 -11.18 -11.10
N ARG A 143 8.69 -10.33 -11.69
CA ARG A 143 9.11 -10.48 -13.10
C ARG A 143 9.74 -11.84 -13.40
N SER A 144 10.54 -12.37 -12.47
CA SER A 144 11.20 -13.66 -12.62
C SER A 144 10.22 -14.81 -12.86
N VAL A 145 9.00 -14.72 -12.30
CA VAL A 145 7.95 -15.71 -12.53
C VAL A 145 7.49 -15.68 -13.98
N LEU A 146 7.39 -14.50 -14.60
CA LEU A 146 7.07 -14.42 -16.03
C LEU A 146 8.25 -14.87 -16.89
N LEU A 147 9.47 -14.41 -16.59
CA LEU A 147 10.71 -14.78 -17.32
C LEU A 147 11.00 -16.29 -17.32
N SER A 148 10.46 -17.02 -16.34
CA SER A 148 10.59 -18.49 -16.29
C SER A 148 9.73 -19.22 -17.33
N ARG A 149 8.76 -18.54 -17.97
CA ARG A 149 7.87 -19.13 -18.98
C ARG A 149 8.56 -19.14 -20.34
N GLU A 150 8.43 -20.25 -21.08
CA GLU A 150 9.08 -20.40 -22.40
C GLU A 150 8.68 -19.31 -23.40
N GLU A 151 7.43 -18.86 -23.34
CA GLU A 151 6.84 -17.80 -24.17
C GLU A 151 7.47 -16.41 -23.95
N THR A 152 8.34 -16.25 -22.94
CA THR A 152 8.97 -14.97 -22.59
C THR A 152 10.49 -14.93 -22.82
N LYS A 153 11.11 -16.06 -23.18
CA LYS A 153 12.59 -16.21 -23.25
C LYS A 153 13.27 -15.31 -24.29
N ASN A 154 12.54 -14.80 -25.29
CA ASN A 154 13.09 -14.02 -26.41
C ASN A 154 12.46 -12.63 -26.55
N LEU A 155 11.73 -12.15 -25.53
CA LEU A 155 11.06 -10.85 -25.61
C LEU A 155 12.03 -9.72 -25.27
N ASP A 156 11.92 -8.62 -26.00
CA ASP A 156 12.59 -7.38 -25.63
C ASP A 156 11.92 -6.72 -24.40
N PHE A 157 12.51 -5.61 -23.95
CA PHE A 157 12.03 -4.89 -22.78
C PHE A 157 10.59 -4.38 -22.92
N GLU A 158 10.21 -3.87 -24.09
CA GLU A 158 8.88 -3.32 -24.33
C GLU A 158 7.84 -4.43 -24.45
N GLN A 159 8.16 -5.51 -25.17
CA GLN A 159 7.30 -6.70 -25.26
C GLN A 159 7.07 -7.34 -23.89
N MET A 160 8.10 -7.37 -23.03
CA MET A 160 7.98 -7.84 -21.65
C MET A 160 7.05 -6.94 -20.83
N LYS A 161 7.14 -5.63 -21.00
CA LYS A 161 6.27 -4.66 -20.33
C LYS A 161 4.81 -4.83 -20.77
N GLU A 162 4.56 -4.99 -22.07
CA GLU A 162 3.22 -5.28 -22.62
C GLU A 162 2.65 -6.59 -22.06
N LYS A 163 3.43 -7.67 -22.03
CA LYS A 163 2.97 -8.95 -21.45
C LYS A 163 2.68 -8.84 -19.95
N LEU A 164 3.50 -8.13 -19.19
CA LEU A 164 3.28 -7.85 -17.77
C LEU A 164 1.95 -7.12 -17.57
N GLN A 165 1.73 -6.05 -18.33
CA GLN A 165 0.50 -5.27 -18.29
C GLN A 165 -0.71 -6.14 -18.64
N GLN A 166 -0.65 -6.92 -19.72
CA GLN A 166 -1.71 -7.86 -20.12
C GLN A 166 -2.01 -8.88 -19.01
N ALA A 167 -0.98 -9.49 -18.41
CA ALA A 167 -1.16 -10.47 -17.36
C ALA A 167 -1.87 -9.88 -16.12
N LEU A 168 -1.53 -8.65 -15.75
CA LEU A 168 -2.17 -7.93 -14.64
C LEU A 168 -3.61 -7.55 -14.97
N THR A 169 -3.87 -7.02 -16.17
CA THR A 169 -5.24 -6.70 -16.62
C THR A 169 -6.10 -7.97 -16.65
N SER A 170 -5.60 -9.07 -17.20
CA SER A 170 -6.32 -10.35 -17.21
C SER A 170 -6.56 -10.89 -15.80
N ALA A 171 -5.64 -10.69 -14.85
CA ALA A 171 -5.86 -11.08 -13.46
C ALA A 171 -7.02 -10.29 -12.83
N ILE A 172 -7.12 -8.98 -13.10
CA ILE A 172 -8.23 -8.14 -12.66
C ILE A 172 -9.54 -8.62 -13.29
N GLU A 173 -9.57 -8.87 -14.60
CA GLU A 173 -10.76 -9.35 -15.32
C GLU A 173 -11.25 -10.71 -14.81
N ILE A 174 -10.33 -11.64 -14.56
CA ILE A 174 -10.65 -12.95 -13.95
C ILE A 174 -11.26 -12.75 -12.57
N ASN A 175 -10.72 -11.85 -11.75
CA ASN A 175 -11.30 -11.55 -10.44
C ASN A 175 -12.71 -10.96 -10.58
N ILE A 176 -12.89 -9.97 -11.45
CA ILE A 176 -14.21 -9.36 -11.72
C ILE A 176 -15.25 -10.43 -12.09
N SER A 177 -14.89 -11.39 -12.95
CA SER A 177 -15.82 -12.44 -13.39
C SER A 177 -16.33 -13.36 -12.27
N LYS A 178 -15.64 -13.38 -11.12
CA LYS A 178 -15.94 -14.22 -9.95
C LYS A 178 -16.59 -13.45 -8.79
N LEU A 179 -16.69 -12.13 -8.89
CA LEU A 179 -17.30 -11.31 -7.83
C LEU A 179 -18.79 -11.61 -7.73
N ASP A 180 -19.29 -11.71 -6.50
CA ASP A 180 -20.72 -11.65 -6.23
C ASP A 180 -21.16 -10.17 -6.22
N PRO A 181 -22.00 -9.70 -7.16
CA PRO A 181 -22.43 -8.31 -7.22
C PRO A 181 -23.28 -7.89 -6.00
N LYS A 182 -23.80 -8.85 -5.23
CA LYS A 182 -24.59 -8.56 -4.01
C LYS A 182 -23.71 -8.15 -2.82
N LEU A 183 -22.42 -8.48 -2.86
CA LEU A 183 -21.47 -8.12 -1.81
C LEU A 183 -20.65 -6.89 -2.20
N PRO A 184 -20.29 -6.02 -1.24
CA PRO A 184 -19.33 -4.96 -1.51
C PRO A 184 -18.00 -5.56 -1.97
N ALA A 185 -17.36 -4.91 -2.95
CA ALA A 185 -16.13 -5.37 -3.57
C ALA A 185 -15.08 -4.26 -3.60
N VAL A 186 -13.88 -4.57 -3.10
CA VAL A 186 -12.72 -3.67 -3.12
C VAL A 186 -11.59 -4.32 -3.89
N LEU A 187 -10.93 -3.58 -4.77
CA LEU A 187 -9.66 -3.99 -5.35
C LEU A 187 -8.53 -3.45 -4.46
N ALA A 188 -7.72 -4.33 -3.87
CA ALA A 188 -6.48 -3.97 -3.19
C ALA A 188 -5.30 -4.31 -4.10
N ALA A 189 -4.56 -3.29 -4.56
CA ALA A 189 -3.48 -3.46 -5.51
C ALA A 189 -2.19 -2.71 -5.10
N HIS A 190 -1.05 -3.31 -5.40
CA HIS A 190 0.26 -2.68 -5.26
C HIS A 190 0.91 -2.65 -6.63
N ALA A 191 0.68 -1.56 -7.36
CA ALA A 191 1.04 -1.40 -8.75
C ALA A 191 1.14 0.08 -9.10
N TRP A 192 1.84 0.40 -10.19
CA TRP A 192 1.82 1.75 -10.75
C TRP A 192 0.68 1.88 -11.78
N VAL A 193 -0.15 2.91 -11.60
CA VAL A 193 -1.25 3.28 -12.51
C VAL A 193 -0.93 4.60 -13.23
N ALA A 194 -1.13 4.62 -14.54
CA ALA A 194 -0.89 5.78 -15.38
C ALA A 194 -1.67 7.01 -14.91
N GLY A 195 -1.02 8.17 -14.95
CA GLY A 195 -1.58 9.44 -14.46
C GLY A 195 -1.24 9.75 -13.00
N SER A 196 -0.60 8.83 -12.27
CA SER A 196 -0.15 9.11 -10.89
C SER A 196 0.99 10.12 -10.85
N GLN A 197 0.91 11.07 -9.92
CA GLN A 197 2.00 11.96 -9.53
C GLN A 197 3.01 11.19 -8.68
N ILE A 198 4.28 11.25 -9.05
CA ILE A 198 5.38 10.61 -8.32
C ILE A 198 6.32 11.69 -7.76
N GLY A 199 6.90 11.43 -6.59
CA GLY A 199 7.92 12.30 -6.00
C GLY A 199 9.16 12.42 -6.91
N THR A 200 9.89 13.51 -6.77
CA THR A 200 11.04 13.88 -7.60
C THR A 200 12.14 12.80 -7.62
N GLU A 201 12.35 12.07 -6.52
CA GLU A 201 13.38 11.01 -6.47
C GLU A 201 12.98 9.72 -7.20
N LYS A 202 11.69 9.35 -7.27
CA LYS A 202 11.24 8.17 -8.04
C LYS A 202 11.31 8.38 -9.55
N GLN A 203 11.53 9.60 -10.04
CA GLN A 203 11.67 9.86 -11.48
C GLN A 203 12.83 9.08 -12.11
N MET A 204 13.86 8.72 -11.35
CA MET A 204 15.00 7.95 -11.85
C MET A 204 14.69 6.46 -12.12
N THR A 205 13.57 5.93 -11.59
CA THR A 205 13.18 4.50 -11.71
C THR A 205 12.12 4.25 -12.79
N ILE A 206 11.62 5.32 -13.43
CA ILE A 206 10.53 5.34 -14.42
C ILE A 206 10.75 4.33 -15.57
N GLY A 207 12.01 4.11 -15.97
CA GLY A 207 12.33 3.27 -17.11
C GLY A 207 12.19 1.77 -16.89
N GLN A 208 12.03 1.31 -15.64
CA GLN A 208 12.03 -0.13 -15.36
C GLN A 208 10.64 -0.68 -15.05
N GLU A 209 9.75 0.06 -14.40
CA GLU A 209 8.48 -0.46 -13.85
C GLU A 209 7.33 -0.58 -14.86
N HIS A 210 6.40 -1.50 -14.57
CA HIS A 210 5.22 -1.71 -15.40
C HIS A 210 4.12 -0.74 -14.96
N VAL A 211 3.38 -0.20 -15.93
CA VAL A 211 2.33 0.80 -15.68
C VAL A 211 1.01 0.23 -16.18
N LEU A 212 0.02 0.14 -15.28
CA LEU A 212 -1.35 -0.18 -15.63
C LEU A 212 -2.07 1.07 -16.15
N LEU A 213 -2.92 0.91 -17.15
CA LEU A 213 -3.81 1.99 -17.56
C LEU A 213 -4.88 2.20 -16.48
N LEU A 214 -5.24 3.46 -16.24
CA LEU A 214 -6.34 3.78 -15.31
C LEU A 214 -7.64 3.05 -15.70
N SER A 215 -7.92 2.93 -16.99
CA SER A 215 -9.08 2.19 -17.51
C SER A 215 -9.06 0.70 -17.20
N SER A 216 -7.89 0.09 -16.94
CA SER A 216 -7.78 -1.31 -16.55
C SER A 216 -8.12 -1.55 -15.08
N VAL A 217 -8.03 -0.52 -14.24
CA VAL A 217 -8.31 -0.62 -12.79
C VAL A 217 -9.62 0.05 -12.39
N ALA A 218 -10.02 1.14 -13.06
CA ALA A 218 -11.23 1.91 -12.81
C ALA A 218 -12.49 1.18 -13.34
N ASN A 219 -12.81 0.04 -12.74
CA ASN A 219 -13.93 -0.80 -13.14
C ASN A 219 -15.10 -0.72 -12.13
N PRO A 220 -16.34 -0.46 -12.58
CA PRO A 220 -17.51 -0.31 -11.70
C PRO A 220 -17.94 -1.60 -11.00
N ALA A 221 -17.30 -2.74 -11.27
CA ALA A 221 -17.46 -3.95 -10.47
C ALA A 221 -16.87 -3.83 -9.07
N PHE A 222 -15.98 -2.85 -8.84
CA PHE A 222 -15.45 -2.50 -7.53
C PHE A 222 -16.11 -1.22 -7.01
N ASP A 223 -16.51 -1.24 -5.74
CA ASP A 223 -17.02 -0.07 -5.04
C ASP A 223 -15.87 0.89 -4.65
N TYR A 224 -14.66 0.36 -4.42
CA TYR A 224 -13.46 1.14 -4.12
C TYR A 224 -12.19 0.43 -4.63
N ILE A 225 -11.21 1.19 -5.12
CA ILE A 225 -9.91 0.68 -5.55
C ILE A 225 -8.82 1.30 -4.68
N ALA A 226 -8.27 0.46 -3.78
CA ALA A 226 -7.22 0.77 -2.83
C ALA A 226 -5.84 0.47 -3.44
N LEU A 227 -5.01 1.49 -3.66
CA LEU A 227 -3.68 1.38 -4.24
C LEU A 227 -2.56 1.71 -3.24
N GLY A 228 -1.47 0.95 -3.31
CA GLY A 228 -0.14 1.28 -2.77
C GLY A 228 0.93 1.28 -3.86
N HIS A 229 2.19 1.54 -3.51
CA HIS A 229 3.41 1.72 -4.35
C HIS A 229 3.79 3.20 -4.55
N ILE A 230 2.81 4.10 -4.67
CA ILE A 230 3.07 5.53 -4.85
C ILE A 230 2.91 6.23 -3.50
N HIS A 231 3.99 6.87 -3.01
CA HIS A 231 4.08 7.40 -1.65
C HIS A 231 3.32 8.72 -1.44
N ARG A 232 2.89 9.37 -2.53
CA ARG A 232 2.03 10.55 -2.51
C ARG A 232 0.57 10.12 -2.57
N HIS A 233 -0.19 10.47 -1.55
CA HIS A 233 -1.63 10.24 -1.53
C HIS A 233 -2.30 11.02 -2.67
N GLN A 234 -3.23 10.39 -3.37
CA GLN A 234 -3.93 11.01 -4.51
C GLN A 234 -5.13 10.16 -4.96
N VAL A 235 -6.10 10.85 -5.58
CA VAL A 235 -7.28 10.26 -6.20
C VAL A 235 -7.12 10.34 -7.72
N LEU A 236 -7.05 9.20 -8.39
CA LEU A 236 -6.94 9.13 -9.85
C LEU A 236 -8.31 9.13 -10.55
N SER A 237 -9.36 8.72 -9.84
CA SER A 237 -10.73 8.68 -10.33
C SER A 237 -11.68 8.77 -9.14
N GLU A 238 -12.78 9.51 -9.30
CA GLU A 238 -13.84 9.66 -8.30
C GLU A 238 -14.93 8.58 -8.44
N ASN A 239 -15.14 8.06 -9.66
CA ASN A 239 -16.20 7.08 -9.93
C ASN A 239 -15.81 6.05 -11.02
N PRO A 240 -15.47 4.80 -10.65
CA PRO A 240 -15.28 4.34 -9.27
C PRO A 240 -14.06 5.03 -8.62
N PRO A 241 -14.00 5.13 -7.29
CA PRO A 241 -12.85 5.69 -6.58
C PRO A 241 -11.58 4.87 -6.81
N VAL A 242 -10.53 5.51 -7.34
CA VAL A 242 -9.19 4.91 -7.50
C VAL A 242 -8.20 5.75 -6.73
N VAL A 243 -7.70 5.21 -5.61
CA VAL A 243 -7.01 6.03 -4.59
C VAL A 243 -5.69 5.40 -4.18
N TYR A 244 -4.61 6.17 -4.25
CA TYR A 244 -3.38 5.84 -3.52
C TYR A 244 -3.45 6.45 -2.12
N ALA A 245 -3.22 5.62 -1.10
CA ALA A 245 -3.13 6.12 0.27
C ALA A 245 -1.83 6.92 0.51
N GLY A 246 -0.76 6.63 -0.24
CA GLY A 246 0.55 7.15 0.05
C GLY A 246 1.20 6.48 1.26
N SER A 247 2.43 6.87 1.55
CA SER A 247 3.17 6.43 2.73
C SER A 247 2.69 7.16 3.99
N LEU A 248 2.75 6.50 5.15
CA LEU A 248 2.38 7.11 6.44
C LEU A 248 3.39 8.14 6.99
N ALA A 249 4.61 8.17 6.44
CA ALA A 249 5.64 9.13 6.81
C ALA A 249 6.45 9.51 5.57
N ARG A 250 7.01 10.72 5.57
CA ARG A 250 7.94 11.17 4.52
C ARG A 250 9.16 10.25 4.52
N LEU A 251 9.53 9.69 3.37
CA LEU A 251 10.71 8.85 3.26
C LEU A 251 11.98 9.68 3.05
N ASP A 252 11.87 10.75 2.27
CA ASP A 252 12.94 11.65 1.87
C ASP A 252 12.43 13.09 1.66
N PHE A 253 13.29 13.99 1.20
CA PHE A 253 12.93 15.40 0.95
C PHE A 253 12.02 15.59 -0.27
N GLY A 254 11.91 14.61 -1.17
CA GLY A 254 10.92 14.62 -2.25
C GLY A 254 9.48 14.58 -1.74
N ASP A 255 9.28 14.07 -0.52
CA ASP A 255 8.00 14.04 0.19
C ASP A 255 7.74 15.29 1.06
N GLU A 256 8.59 16.32 1.02
CA GLU A 256 8.51 17.48 1.92
C GLU A 256 7.12 18.13 1.92
N ALA A 257 6.59 18.43 0.73
CA ALA A 257 5.30 19.10 0.53
C ALA A 257 4.08 18.16 0.65
N ASP A 258 4.31 16.85 0.77
CA ASP A 258 3.22 15.88 0.81
C ASP A 258 2.59 15.81 2.21
N GLU A 259 1.27 15.83 2.29
CA GLU A 259 0.56 15.35 3.48
C GLU A 259 0.65 13.82 3.54
N LYS A 260 0.75 13.27 4.75
CA LYS A 260 0.91 11.83 4.98
C LYS A 260 -0.24 11.36 5.86
N GLY A 261 -0.75 10.17 5.62
CA GLY A 261 -1.99 9.74 6.25
C GLY A 261 -2.58 8.48 5.63
N PHE A 262 -3.86 8.29 5.85
CA PHE A 262 -4.62 7.13 5.38
C PHE A 262 -6.02 7.55 4.94
N TYR A 263 -6.77 6.67 4.29
CA TYR A 263 -8.16 6.92 3.93
C TYR A 263 -9.11 6.13 4.83
N LEU A 264 -10.20 6.78 5.26
CA LEU A 264 -11.39 6.11 5.75
C LEU A 264 -12.40 6.08 4.61
N VAL A 265 -12.92 4.90 4.30
CA VAL A 265 -13.90 4.67 3.23
C VAL A 265 -15.18 4.17 3.87
N ASP A 266 -16.32 4.78 3.55
CA ASP A 266 -17.64 4.25 3.91
C ASP A 266 -18.36 3.74 2.67
N ILE A 267 -18.72 2.46 2.69
CA ILE A 267 -19.54 1.80 1.67
C ILE A 267 -20.92 1.51 2.26
N GLU A 268 -21.93 2.22 1.80
CA GLU A 268 -23.32 2.06 2.23
C GLU A 268 -24.16 1.31 1.18
N PRO A 269 -25.16 0.51 1.59
CA PRO A 269 -26.11 -0.08 0.65
C PRO A 269 -26.82 1.01 -0.18
N GLY A 270 -26.94 0.78 -1.49
CA GLY A 270 -27.66 1.69 -2.37
C GLY A 270 -29.14 1.82 -2.01
N LYS A 271 -29.69 3.04 -2.12
CA LYS A 271 -31.13 3.27 -1.97
C LYS A 271 -31.93 2.39 -2.94
N ALA A 272 -32.97 1.73 -2.43
CA ALA A 272 -33.88 0.87 -3.20
C ALA A 272 -33.20 -0.22 -4.07
N GLY A 273 -32.02 -0.72 -3.67
CA GLY A 273 -31.27 -1.73 -4.43
C GLY A 273 -30.44 -1.18 -5.59
N GLY A 274 -30.21 0.13 -5.62
CA GLY A 274 -29.27 0.78 -6.54
C GLY A 274 -27.80 0.48 -6.23
N GLN A 275 -26.90 1.15 -6.96
CA GLN A 275 -25.46 1.09 -6.69
C GLN A 275 -25.15 1.55 -5.26
N ARG A 276 -24.14 0.94 -4.64
CA ARG A 276 -23.69 1.31 -3.29
C ARG A 276 -23.23 2.77 -3.29
N GLU A 277 -23.54 3.48 -2.21
CA GLU A 277 -23.05 4.84 -2.01
C GLU A 277 -21.68 4.72 -1.35
N VAL A 278 -20.65 5.32 -1.97
CA VAL A 278 -19.27 5.24 -1.50
C VAL A 278 -18.77 6.64 -1.21
N SER A 279 -18.26 6.85 0.00
CA SER A 279 -17.55 8.07 0.39
C SER A 279 -16.17 7.69 0.93
N PHE A 280 -15.20 8.59 0.77
CA PHE A 280 -13.86 8.38 1.29
C PHE A 280 -13.25 9.72 1.71
N GLU A 281 -12.55 9.70 2.85
CA GLU A 281 -11.96 10.88 3.47
C GLU A 281 -10.49 10.58 3.81
N PHE A 282 -9.61 11.53 3.50
CA PHE A 282 -8.21 11.45 3.89
C PHE A 282 -8.02 11.95 5.32
N HIS A 283 -7.41 11.12 6.17
CA HIS A 283 -7.08 11.46 7.54
C HIS A 283 -5.56 11.67 7.66
N PRO A 284 -5.11 12.90 7.91
CA PRO A 284 -3.69 13.20 8.04
C PRO A 284 -3.12 12.60 9.33
N VAL A 285 -1.86 12.16 9.24
CA VAL A 285 -1.06 11.65 10.34
C VAL A 285 0.12 12.59 10.52
N GLU A 286 0.16 13.31 11.64
CA GLU A 286 1.31 14.16 11.94
C GLU A 286 2.57 13.32 12.14
N GLY A 287 3.61 13.63 11.37
CA GLY A 287 4.92 13.01 11.45
C GLY A 287 6.05 14.04 11.39
N ARG A 288 7.29 13.56 11.32
CA ARG A 288 8.48 14.42 11.18
C ARG A 288 8.34 15.36 9.97
N ARG A 289 8.57 16.65 10.21
CA ARG A 289 8.61 17.67 9.17
C ARG A 289 9.98 17.68 8.51
N PHE A 290 9.99 17.81 7.19
CA PHE A 290 11.18 18.07 6.39
C PHE A 290 11.07 19.53 5.95
N LEU A 291 12.20 20.23 5.88
CA LEU A 291 12.26 21.64 5.50
C LEU A 291 13.51 21.86 4.65
N THR A 292 13.31 22.15 3.37
CA THR A 292 14.40 22.56 2.48
C THR A 292 14.62 24.06 2.67
N ILE A 293 15.86 24.44 2.97
CA ILE A 293 16.29 25.84 3.06
C ILE A 293 17.10 26.15 1.82
N GLU A 294 16.57 26.99 0.94
CA GLU A 294 17.28 27.49 -0.23
C GLU A 294 17.99 28.80 0.13
N ALA A 295 19.31 28.84 -0.08
CA ALA A 295 20.13 30.03 0.10
C ALA A 295 20.87 30.33 -1.20
N ALA A 296 20.74 31.56 -1.70
CA ALA A 296 21.57 32.07 -2.78
C ALA A 296 22.78 32.78 -2.16
N LEU A 297 23.99 32.37 -2.54
CA LEU A 297 25.22 33.05 -2.16
C LEU A 297 25.53 34.13 -3.19
N GLU A 298 25.68 35.37 -2.74
CA GLU A 298 26.11 36.47 -3.62
C GLU A 298 27.63 36.66 -3.51
N ALA A 299 28.27 37.13 -4.59
CA ALA A 299 29.74 37.23 -4.67
C ALA A 299 30.37 38.23 -3.67
N GLU A 300 29.55 39.01 -2.98
CA GLU A 300 29.92 40.00 -1.98
C GLU A 300 29.82 39.47 -0.53
N ASP A 301 29.41 38.20 -0.34
CA ASP A 301 29.37 37.57 0.98
C ASP A 301 30.79 37.41 1.53
N SER A 302 31.04 38.17 2.60
CA SER A 302 32.37 38.42 3.17
C SER A 302 32.99 37.24 3.94
N ASP A 303 32.29 36.11 4.04
CA ASP A 303 32.83 34.89 4.65
C ASP A 303 32.16 33.62 4.08
N PRO A 304 32.75 33.00 3.04
CA PRO A 304 32.24 31.75 2.52
C PRO A 304 32.77 30.57 3.35
N THR A 305 32.32 30.45 4.62
CA THR A 305 32.05 29.20 5.40
C THR A 305 31.84 29.49 6.87
#